data_AF-A0A529PD36-F1
#
_entry.id   AF-A0A529PD36-F1
#
_cell.length_a   1.000
_cell.length_b   1.000
_cell.length_c   1.000
_cell.angle_alpha   90.00
_cell.angle_beta   90.00
_cell.angle_gamma   90.00
#
_symmetry.space_group_name_H-M   'P 1'
#
loop_
_entity.id
_entity.type
_entity.pdbx_description
1 polymer ?
#
loop_
_entity_poly.entity_id
_entity_poly.type
_entity_poly.pdbx_seq_one_letter_code
_entity_poly.pdbx_strand_id
1 'polypeptide(L)'
;LKAPIIVALALFWLVSGLTPFLAFEAARSHFASFLPGHAAGAMVAVTCLADIALGLAVLFRPWARRALIGMLVLTLAYLLAATFAEPALWLDPLGPLVKVVPSILLALTALAILDER
;
A
#
# COMPACT_ATOMS: atom_id res chain seq x y z
N LEU A 1 -7.15 -0.85 -21.93
CA LEU A 1 -6.88 -0.05 -20.71
C LEU A 1 -7.02 -0.84 -19.40
N LYS A 2 -7.90 -1.85 -19.31
CA LYS A 2 -8.12 -2.65 -18.09
C LYS A 2 -6.90 -3.43 -17.58
N ALA A 3 -6.25 -4.21 -18.45
CA ALA A 3 -5.09 -5.01 -18.06
C ALA A 3 -3.89 -4.16 -17.59
N PRO A 4 -3.51 -3.06 -18.29
CA PRO A 4 -2.45 -2.17 -17.82
C PRO A 4 -2.67 -1.61 -16.40
N ILE A 5 -3.91 -1.19 -16.07
CA ILE A 5 -4.24 -0.64 -14.74
C ILE A 5 -4.04 -1.68 -13.64
N ILE A 6 -4.56 -2.90 -13.85
CA ILE A 6 -4.47 -3.98 -12.86
C ILE A 6 -3.01 -4.44 -12.68
N VAL A 7 -2.26 -4.55 -13.78
CA VAL A 7 -0.82 -4.89 -13.71
C VAL A 7 -0.02 -3.80 -13.02
N ALA A 8 -0.29 -2.52 -13.32
CA ALA A 8 0.36 -1.41 -12.65
C ALA A 8 0.09 -1.39 -11.14
N LEU A 9 -1.16 -1.62 -10.72
CA LEU A 9 -1.53 -1.77 -9.31
C LEU A 9 -0.81 -2.96 -8.67
N ALA A 10 -0.83 -4.13 -9.31
CA ALA A 10 -0.16 -5.32 -8.78
C ALA A 10 1.34 -5.07 -8.56
N LEU A 11 2.02 -4.49 -9.56
CA LEU A 11 3.44 -4.15 -9.45
C LEU A 11 3.71 -3.12 -8.36
N PHE A 12 2.91 -2.05 -8.29
CA PHE A 12 3.02 -1.04 -7.23
C PHE A 12 2.92 -1.69 -5.83
N TRP A 13 1.91 -2.53 -5.63
CA TRP A 13 1.68 -3.22 -4.35
C TRP A 13 2.78 -4.22 -4.00
N LEU A 14 3.27 -4.98 -4.98
CA LEU A 14 4.38 -5.91 -4.78
C LEU A 14 5.67 -5.18 -4.42
N VAL A 15 6.00 -4.09 -5.11
CA VAL A 15 7.20 -3.29 -4.80
C VAL A 15 7.05 -2.60 -3.44
N SER A 16 5.85 -2.10 -3.10
CA SER A 16 5.53 -1.51 -1.80
C SER A 16 5.79 -2.48 -0.64
N GLY A 17 5.40 -3.76 -0.79
CA GLY A 17 5.66 -4.77 0.23
C GLY A 17 7.09 -5.32 0.22
N LEU A 18 7.69 -5.52 -0.96
CA LEU A 18 9.04 -6.10 -1.08
C LEU A 18 10.14 -5.15 -0.62
N THR A 19 10.00 -3.84 -0.86
CA THR A 19 11.03 -2.86 -0.49
C THR A 19 11.32 -2.84 1.02
N PRO A 20 10.34 -2.62 1.91
CA PRO A 20 10.55 -2.71 3.35
C PRO A 20 10.86 -4.13 3.82
N PHE A 21 10.39 -5.17 3.13
CA PHE A 21 10.75 -6.55 3.46
C PHE A 21 12.26 -6.82 3.26
N LEU A 22 12.83 -6.32 2.16
CA LEU A 22 14.27 -6.44 1.87
C LEU A 22 15.12 -5.50 2.74
N ALA A 23 14.56 -4.35 3.13
CA ALA A 23 15.19 -3.38 4.03
C ALA A 23 14.61 -3.44 5.46
N PHE A 24 14.36 -4.65 5.97
CA PHE A 24 13.54 -4.88 7.16
C PHE A 24 13.97 -4.08 8.39
N GLU A 25 15.26 -4.05 8.72
CA GLU A 25 15.72 -3.33 9.91
C GLU A 25 15.59 -1.81 9.75
N ALA A 26 15.81 -1.29 8.53
CA ALA A 26 15.59 0.12 8.23
C ALA A 26 14.09 0.45 8.39
N ALA A 27 13.20 -0.35 7.80
CA ALA A 27 11.75 -0.19 7.95
C ALA A 27 11.30 -0.29 9.42
N ARG A 28 11.87 -1.21 10.20
CA ARG A 28 11.58 -1.39 11.63
C ARG A 28 11.98 -0.16 12.45
N SER A 29 13.08 0.50 12.10
CA SER A 29 13.58 1.67 12.82
C SER A 29 12.62 2.86 12.74
N HIS A 30 11.84 3.00 11.67
CA HIS A 30 10.78 4.03 11.56
C HIS A 30 9.68 3.87 12.61
N PHE A 31 9.45 2.65 13.11
CA PHE A 31 8.45 2.38 14.14
C PHE A 31 9.00 2.44 15.57
N ALA A 32 10.33 2.54 15.75
CA ALA A 32 10.98 2.41 17.06
C ALA A 32 10.60 3.53 18.04
N SER A 33 10.19 4.70 17.55
CA SER A 33 9.71 5.81 18.37
C SER A 33 8.29 5.62 18.90
N PHE A 34 7.50 4.73 18.30
CA PHE A 34 6.07 4.56 18.60
C PHE A 34 5.72 3.16 19.11
N LEU A 35 6.57 2.16 18.86
CA LEU A 35 6.31 0.76 19.20
C LEU A 35 7.56 0.09 19.82
N PRO A 36 7.37 -0.84 20.79
CA PRO A 36 8.45 -1.67 21.28
C PRO A 36 9.00 -2.58 20.16
N GLY A 37 10.28 -2.95 20.25
CA GLY A 37 11.02 -3.55 19.12
C GLY A 37 10.40 -4.80 18.49
N HIS A 38 9.72 -5.65 19.27
CA HIS A 38 9.01 -6.83 18.76
C HIS A 38 7.71 -6.44 18.01
N ALA A 39 6.98 -5.45 18.51
CA ALA A 39 5.77 -4.93 17.87
C ALA A 39 6.10 -4.15 16.58
N ALA A 40 7.21 -3.40 16.58
CA ALA A 40 7.72 -2.72 15.38
C ALA A 40 8.04 -3.74 14.26
N GLY A 41 8.75 -4.84 14.60
CA GLY A 41 9.04 -5.89 13.63
C GLY A 41 7.78 -6.60 13.13
N ALA A 42 6.85 -6.93 14.03
CA ALA A 42 5.58 -7.52 13.65
C ALA A 42 4.77 -6.60 12.72
N MET A 43 4.74 -5.29 13.00
CA MET A 43 4.06 -4.30 12.17
C MET A 43 4.63 -4.30 10.74
N VAL A 44 5.95 -4.20 10.58
CA VAL A 44 6.61 -4.27 9.26
C VAL A 44 6.28 -5.57 8.55
N ALA A 45 6.39 -6.71 9.22
CA ALA A 45 6.11 -8.01 8.61
C ALA A 45 4.64 -8.09 8.13
N VAL A 46 3.69 -7.66 8.95
CA VAL A 46 2.26 -7.70 8.61
C VAL A 46 1.94 -6.78 7.44
N THR A 47 2.46 -5.55 7.43
CA THR A 47 2.21 -4.61 6.33
C THR A 47 2.85 -5.08 5.03
N CYS A 48 4.10 -5.58 5.06
CA CYS A 48 4.75 -6.15 3.88
C CYS A 48 3.96 -7.33 3.29
N LEU A 49 3.52 -8.26 4.15
CA LEU A 49 2.76 -9.42 3.73
C LEU A 49 1.38 -9.04 3.19
N ALA A 50 0.70 -8.06 3.82
CA ALA A 50 -0.57 -7.54 3.34
C ALA A 50 -0.41 -6.92 1.95
N ASP A 51 0.63 -6.11 1.75
CA ASP A 51 0.91 -5.47 0.47
C ASP A 51 1.15 -6.48 -0.65
N ILE A 52 2.01 -7.48 -0.39
CA ILE A 52 2.30 -8.57 -1.33
C ILE A 52 1.04 -9.39 -1.63
N ALA A 53 0.29 -9.76 -0.60
CA ALA A 53 -0.92 -10.57 -0.75
C ALA A 53 -1.99 -9.84 -1.59
N LEU A 54 -2.19 -8.55 -1.37
CA LEU A 54 -3.14 -7.75 -2.15
C LEU A 54 -2.65 -7.60 -3.60
N GLY A 55 -1.35 -7.34 -3.81
CA GLY A 55 -0.74 -7.26 -5.14
C GLY A 55 -0.88 -8.55 -5.95
N LEU A 56 -0.74 -9.72 -5.33
CA LEU A 56 -1.00 -11.01 -5.98
C LEU A 56 -2.49 -11.26 -6.19
N ALA A 57 -3.32 -10.97 -5.18
CA ALA A 57 -4.76 -11.25 -5.21
C ALA A 57 -5.49 -10.46 -6.31
N VAL A 58 -5.06 -9.23 -6.62
CA VAL A 58 -5.70 -8.42 -7.65
C VAL A 58 -5.54 -9.00 -9.07
N LEU A 59 -4.51 -9.81 -9.29
CA LEU A 59 -4.28 -10.53 -10.54
C LEU A 59 -5.25 -11.69 -10.75
N PHE A 60 -5.81 -12.23 -9.65
CA PHE A 60 -6.70 -13.39 -9.70
C PHE A 60 -8.18 -12.96 -9.73
N ARG A 61 -8.87 -13.26 -10.85
CA ARG A 61 -10.22 -12.74 -11.17
C ARG A 61 -11.25 -12.84 -10.03
N PRO A 62 -11.40 -13.97 -9.31
CA PRO A 62 -12.39 -14.08 -8.24
C PRO A 62 -12.11 -13.19 -7.03
N TRP A 63 -10.85 -12.78 -6.85
CA TRP A 63 -10.38 -12.01 -5.69
C TRP A 63 -10.17 -10.53 -6.01
N ALA A 64 -10.11 -10.16 -7.29
CA ALA A 64 -9.77 -8.81 -7.74
C ALA A 64 -10.60 -7.71 -7.06
N ARG A 65 -11.92 -7.88 -6.94
CA ARG A 65 -12.79 -6.91 -6.25
C ARG A 65 -12.41 -6.75 -4.78
N ARG A 66 -12.22 -7.86 -4.07
CA ARG A 66 -11.87 -7.88 -2.64
C ARG A 66 -10.48 -7.30 -2.42
N ALA A 67 -9.53 -7.63 -3.30
CA ALA A 67 -8.19 -7.08 -3.30
C ALA A 67 -8.25 -5.55 -3.47
N LEU A 68 -8.95 -5.03 -4.48
CA LEU A 68 -9.07 -3.58 -4.70
C LEU A 68 -9.69 -2.84 -3.50
N ILE A 69 -10.71 -3.40 -2.87
CA ILE A 69 -11.29 -2.84 -1.64
C ILE A 69 -10.26 -2.87 -0.50
N GLY A 70 -9.56 -3.98 -0.32
CA GLY A 70 -8.50 -4.10 0.68
C GLY A 70 -7.36 -3.11 0.44
N MET A 71 -6.99 -2.90 -0.82
CA MET A 71 -6.00 -1.92 -1.23
C MET A 71 -6.42 -0.50 -0.81
N LEU A 72 -7.68 -0.13 -1.06
CA LEU A 72 -8.22 1.18 -0.67
C LEU A 72 -8.21 1.36 0.85
N VAL A 73 -8.74 0.38 1.60
CA VAL A 73 -8.82 0.44 3.06
C VAL A 73 -7.43 0.58 3.67
N LEU A 74 -6.48 -0.25 3.23
CA LEU A 74 -5.13 -0.23 3.78
C LEU A 74 -4.37 1.05 3.38
N THR A 75 -4.54 1.53 2.15
CA THR A 75 -3.97 2.81 1.71
C THR A 75 -4.49 3.98 2.56
N LEU A 76 -5.80 4.01 2.85
CA LEU A 76 -6.39 5.04 3.72
C LEU A 76 -5.85 4.95 5.15
N ALA A 77 -5.69 3.74 5.67
CA ALA A 77 -5.09 3.52 6.99
C ALA A 77 -3.64 4.02 7.04
N TYR A 78 -2.82 3.71 6.03
CA TYR A 78 -1.45 4.21 5.91
C TYR A 78 -1.40 5.73 5.78
N LEU A 79 -2.25 6.32 4.94
CA LEU A 79 -2.30 7.77 4.75
C LEU A 79 -2.69 8.50 6.05
N LEU A 80 -3.70 8.01 6.77
CA LEU A 80 -4.09 8.56 8.06
C LEU A 80 -2.96 8.42 9.08
N ALA A 81 -2.37 7.23 9.21
CA ALA A 81 -1.26 6.99 10.13
C ALA A 81 -0.07 7.92 9.85
N ALA A 82 0.35 8.04 8.59
CA ALA A 82 1.45 8.91 8.20
C ALA A 82 1.11 10.39 8.36
N THR A 83 -0.14 10.80 8.11
CA THR A 83 -0.59 12.18 8.30
C THR A 83 -0.51 12.60 9.77
N PHE A 84 -0.83 11.71 10.71
CA PHE A 84 -0.74 12.01 12.14
C PHE A 84 0.67 11.83 12.71
N ALA A 85 1.42 10.83 12.25
CA ALA A 85 2.77 10.57 12.71
C ALA A 85 3.78 11.61 12.19
N GLU A 86 3.67 11.98 10.91
CA GLU A 86 4.59 12.90 10.24
C GLU A 86 3.84 13.90 9.33
N PRO A 87 3.08 14.86 9.90
CA PRO A 87 2.28 15.81 9.12
C PRO A 87 3.10 16.63 8.11
N ALA A 88 4.39 16.84 8.38
CA ALA A 88 5.31 17.58 7.51
C ALA A 88 5.49 16.93 6.13
N LEU A 89 5.25 15.61 5.99
CA LEU A 89 5.37 14.88 4.71
C LEU A 89 4.36 15.35 3.65
N TRP A 90 3.33 16.10 4.02
CA TRP A 90 2.44 16.77 3.06
C TRP A 90 3.13 17.91 2.31
N LEU A 91 4.09 18.58 2.95
CA LEU A 91 4.84 19.70 2.40
C LEU A 91 6.23 19.30 1.89
N ASP A 92 6.60 18.02 2.04
CA ASP A 92 7.86 17.49 1.54
C ASP A 92 7.93 17.65 0.00
N PRO A 93 9.05 18.14 -0.56
CA PRO A 93 9.17 18.45 -1.99
C PRO A 93 9.06 17.22 -2.89
N LEU A 94 9.34 16.01 -2.37
CA LEU A 94 9.13 14.77 -3.11
C LEU A 94 7.67 14.31 -3.05
N GLY A 95 6.84 14.95 -2.22
CA GLY A 95 5.39 14.77 -2.12
C GLY A 95 4.94 13.33 -1.86
N PRO A 96 5.55 12.57 -0.92
CA PRO A 96 5.21 11.17 -0.70
C PRO A 96 3.72 10.97 -0.37
N LEU A 97 3.12 11.79 0.50
CA LEU A 97 1.69 11.67 0.84
C LEU A 97 0.77 12.14 -0.30
N VAL A 98 1.18 13.17 -1.04
CA VAL A 98 0.42 13.65 -2.21
C VAL A 98 0.34 12.57 -3.29
N LYS A 99 1.41 11.79 -3.49
CA LYS A 99 1.46 10.67 -4.44
C LYS A 99 0.54 9.50 -4.09
N VAL A 100 0.06 9.41 -2.84
CA VAL A 100 -0.94 8.41 -2.43
C VAL A 100 -2.32 8.72 -3.02
N VAL A 101 -2.66 9.98 -3.28
CA VAL A 101 -3.97 10.35 -3.83
C VAL A 101 -4.18 9.75 -5.25
N PRO A 102 -3.23 9.89 -6.20
CA PRO A 102 -3.31 9.18 -7.47
C PRO A 102 -3.42 7.66 -7.37
N SER A 103 -2.76 7.01 -6.39
CA SER A 103 -2.86 5.55 -6.24
C SER A 103 -4.25 5.11 -5.77
N ILE A 104 -4.90 5.89 -4.89
CA ILE A 104 -6.30 5.71 -4.50
C ILE A 104 -7.21 5.83 -5.72
N LEU A 105 -7.03 6.87 -6.53
CA LEU A 105 -7.82 7.08 -7.75
C LEU A 105 -7.62 5.94 -8.76
N LEU A 106 -6.40 5.42 -8.89
CA LEU A 106 -6.12 4.27 -9.75
C LEU A 106 -6.85 3.01 -9.27
N ALA A 107 -6.86 2.74 -7.96
CA ALA A 107 -7.60 1.63 -7.37
C ALA A 107 -9.13 1.79 -7.54
N LEU A 108 -9.66 2.99 -7.36
CA LEU A 108 -11.08 3.30 -7.63
C LEU A 108 -11.43 3.12 -9.11
N THR A 109 -10.56 3.59 -10.01
CA THR A 109 -10.73 3.43 -11.46
C THR A 109 -10.72 1.95 -11.83
N ALA A 110 -9.79 1.16 -11.27
CA ALA A 110 -9.73 -0.28 -11.46
C ALA A 110 -11.02 -0.98 -10.98
N LEU A 111 -11.58 -0.53 -9.85
CA LEU A 111 -12.83 -1.05 -9.30
C LEU A 111 -14.04 -0.72 -10.20
N ALA A 112 -14.09 0.50 -10.73
CA ALA A 112 -15.16 0.97 -11.62
C ALA A 112 -15.21 0.19 -12.95
N ILE A 113 -14.05 -0.17 -13.51
CA ILE A 113 -13.96 -0.89 -14.80
C ILE A 113 -13.90 -2.43 -14.63
N LEU A 114 -14.01 -2.93 -13.40
CA LEU A 114 -13.78 -4.35 -13.09
C LEU A 114 -14.86 -5.26 -13.66
N ASP A 115 -16.13 -4.83 -13.62
CA ASP A 115 -17.29 -5.63 -14.08
C ASP A 115 -17.39 -5.73 -15.60
N GLU A 116 -16.69 -4.87 -16.31
CA GLU A 116 -16.59 -4.94 -17.76
C GLU A 116 -15.51 -5.94 -18.23
N ARG A 117 -14.99 -6.80 -17.35
CA ARG A 117 -13.96 -7.82 -17.65
C ARG A 117 -14.56 -9.20 -17.88
#